data_AF-A0ABD2FJ99-F1
#
_entry.id   AF-A0ABD2FJ99-F1
#
_cell.length_a   1.000
_cell.length_b   1.000
_cell.length_c   1.000
_cell.angle_alpha   90.00
_cell.angle_beta   90.00
_cell.angle_gamma   90.00
#
_symmetry.space_group_name_H-M   'P 1'
#
loop_
_entity.id
_entity.type
_entity.pdbx_description
1 polymer ?
#
loop_
_entity_poly.entity_id
_entity_poly.type
_entity_poly.pdbx_seq_one_letter_code
_entity_poly.pdbx_strand_id
1 'polypeptide(L)'
;MIVYLKLTALLFPTSDFRHPVTTPALLYISQALTKCPVRSLQDVTSGLVLCCLAVEYVSFSKRFLPELINFLTGTLHLAVQDKTSLGYIVVPPFRPSGKCSDLLVVSDSESCKSWSQKSLPLSAAQHLELKNNLDKDHHRFTCLSTCLDLVKRCCLLYKDLMSFSHIFQPIRTLLSKHLSAQSLPDPLKELHSEILEIISGVPAAHSRLVLEKRKPIPLKLLTPKIVEILDYGKKRGSNREERERERLKHKYKKEFKGALREIRKDTRFLAREKLNEVMDRDSERKKKVRELFGSLATQEGEWKALKRRKNK
;
A
#
# COMPACT_ATOMS: atom_id res chain seq x y z
N MET A 1 -1.27 -8.72 -40.66
CA MET A 1 -0.92 -8.43 -39.25
C MET A 1 -1.23 -7.00 -38.84
N ILE A 2 -0.74 -5.97 -39.55
CA ILE A 2 -1.04 -4.55 -39.22
C ILE A 2 -2.54 -4.26 -39.11
N VAL A 3 -3.35 -4.79 -40.04
CA VAL A 3 -4.82 -4.65 -40.02
C VAL A 3 -5.44 -5.25 -38.76
N TYR A 4 -4.96 -6.41 -38.29
CA TYR A 4 -5.47 -7.01 -37.05
C TYR A 4 -5.19 -6.14 -35.84
N LEU A 5 -3.99 -5.55 -35.75
CA LEU A 5 -3.66 -4.61 -34.67
C LEU A 5 -4.60 -3.40 -34.72
N LYS A 6 -4.81 -2.80 -35.89
CA LYS A 6 -5.78 -1.70 -36.05
C LYS A 6 -7.20 -2.09 -35.62
N LEU A 7 -7.67 -3.27 -36.02
CA LEU A 7 -9.00 -3.78 -35.60
C LEU A 7 -9.07 -3.96 -34.08
N THR A 8 -8.02 -4.49 -33.45
CA THR A 8 -8.03 -4.65 -31.99
C THR A 8 -8.07 -3.32 -31.25
N ALA A 9 -7.48 -2.25 -31.78
CA ALA A 9 -7.57 -0.91 -31.21
C ALA A 9 -8.98 -0.31 -31.32
N LEU A 10 -9.74 -0.68 -32.36
CA LEU A 10 -11.10 -0.21 -32.59
C LEU A 10 -12.16 -1.00 -31.81
N LEU A 11 -11.95 -2.31 -31.69
CA LEU A 11 -12.92 -3.22 -31.07
C LEU A 11 -12.80 -3.30 -29.54
N PHE A 12 -11.59 -3.10 -29.00
CA PHE A 12 -11.33 -3.29 -27.57
C PHE A 12 -10.78 -2.01 -26.92
N PRO A 13 -11.05 -1.81 -25.62
CA PRO A 13 -10.53 -0.67 -24.89
C PRO A 13 -9.00 -0.73 -24.75
N THR A 14 -8.35 0.37 -25.15
CA THR A 14 -6.90 0.56 -25.02
C THR A 14 -6.50 1.25 -23.71
N SER A 15 -7.48 1.67 -22.91
CA SER A 15 -7.31 2.39 -21.63
C SER A 15 -7.03 1.48 -20.43
N ASP A 16 -7.49 0.23 -20.46
CA ASP A 16 -7.52 -0.69 -19.32
C ASP A 16 -6.13 -1.09 -18.84
N PHE A 17 -5.93 -1.13 -17.52
CA PHE A 17 -4.64 -1.48 -16.90
C PHE A 17 -4.06 -2.78 -17.47
N ARG A 18 -4.90 -3.82 -17.56
CA ARG A 18 -4.57 -5.09 -18.19
C ARG A 18 -5.80 -5.63 -18.90
N HIS A 19 -5.64 -6.02 -20.15
CA HIS A 19 -6.72 -6.53 -20.98
C HIS A 19 -6.19 -7.71 -21.83
N PRO A 20 -6.95 -8.81 -21.94
CA PRO A 20 -6.46 -10.07 -22.51
C PRO A 20 -6.03 -9.99 -23.99
N VAL A 21 -6.58 -9.05 -24.76
CA VAL A 21 -6.27 -8.88 -26.20
C VAL A 21 -5.38 -7.67 -26.49
N THR A 22 -5.74 -6.47 -26.03
CA THR A 22 -4.97 -5.25 -26.30
C THR A 22 -3.58 -5.23 -25.65
N THR A 23 -3.41 -5.80 -24.45
CA THR A 23 -2.08 -5.85 -23.81
C THR A 23 -1.09 -6.71 -24.60
N PRO A 24 -1.40 -7.95 -25.02
CA PRO A 24 -0.49 -8.70 -25.89
C PRO A 24 -0.33 -8.08 -27.27
N ALA A 25 -1.35 -7.42 -27.84
CA ALA A 25 -1.19 -6.67 -29.08
C ALA A 25 -0.17 -5.52 -28.95
N LEU A 26 -0.23 -4.77 -27.83
CA LEU A 26 0.73 -3.71 -27.53
C LEU A 26 2.15 -4.27 -27.29
N LEU A 27 2.25 -5.41 -26.59
CA LEU A 27 3.53 -6.11 -26.42
C LEU A 27 4.11 -6.56 -27.76
N TYR A 28 3.29 -7.10 -28.66
CA TYR A 28 3.72 -7.46 -30.00
C TYR A 28 4.23 -6.25 -30.79
N ILE A 29 3.55 -5.09 -30.71
CA ILE A 29 4.02 -3.84 -31.30
C ILE A 29 5.39 -3.45 -30.73
N SER A 30 5.57 -3.47 -29.40
CA SER A 30 6.85 -3.14 -28.77
C SER A 30 7.98 -4.09 -29.18
N GLN A 31 7.69 -5.39 -29.31
CA GLN A 31 8.64 -6.39 -29.75
C GLN A 31 9.01 -6.18 -31.23
N ALA A 32 8.04 -5.86 -32.08
CA ALA A 32 8.28 -5.58 -33.49
C ALA A 32 9.17 -4.34 -33.67
N LEU A 33 8.93 -3.27 -32.91
CA LEU A 33 9.72 -2.04 -32.97
C LEU A 33 11.18 -2.24 -32.49
N THR A 34 11.43 -3.18 -31.58
CA THR A 34 12.77 -3.40 -31.01
C THR A 34 13.59 -4.47 -31.72
N LYS A 35 12.94 -5.57 -32.14
CA LYS A 35 13.64 -6.76 -32.65
C LYS A 35 13.79 -6.76 -34.17
N CYS A 36 12.91 -6.08 -34.91
CA CYS A 36 12.96 -6.10 -36.37
C CYS A 36 14.07 -5.15 -36.88
N PRO A 37 15.12 -5.66 -37.56
CA PRO A 37 16.15 -4.80 -38.12
C PRO A 37 15.63 -4.04 -39.35
N VAL A 38 15.84 -2.73 -39.37
CA VAL A 38 15.49 -1.89 -40.51
C VAL A 38 16.57 -2.01 -41.59
N ARG A 39 16.26 -2.64 -42.73
CA ARG A 39 17.22 -2.87 -43.82
C ARG A 39 16.84 -2.13 -45.11
N SER A 40 15.56 -1.85 -45.28
CA SER A 40 14.99 -1.24 -46.49
C SER A 40 14.05 -0.08 -46.15
N LEU A 41 13.69 0.71 -47.17
CA LEU A 41 12.66 1.76 -47.03
C LEU A 41 11.28 1.17 -46.68
N GLN A 42 10.99 -0.07 -47.08
CA GLN A 42 9.77 -0.80 -46.71
C GLN A 42 9.73 -1.12 -45.21
N ASP A 43 10.88 -1.44 -44.62
CA ASP A 43 10.97 -1.69 -43.18
C ASP A 43 10.75 -0.39 -42.39
N VAL A 44 11.21 0.74 -42.92
CA VAL A 44 10.95 2.07 -42.34
C VAL A 44 9.45 2.39 -42.38
N THR A 45 8.78 2.18 -43.52
CA THR A 45 7.33 2.47 -43.63
C THR A 45 6.50 1.58 -42.71
N SER A 46 6.76 0.28 -42.71
CA SER A 46 6.06 -0.66 -41.84
C SER A 46 6.29 -0.33 -40.36
N GLY A 47 7.51 0.05 -39.98
CA GLY A 47 7.83 0.54 -38.64
C GLY A 47 7.09 1.83 -38.27
N LEU A 48 7.06 2.83 -39.17
CA LEU A 48 6.32 4.08 -38.95
C LEU A 48 4.80 3.83 -38.82
N VAL A 49 4.24 2.91 -39.59
CA VAL A 49 2.83 2.50 -39.45
C VAL A 49 2.58 1.85 -38.08
N LEU A 50 3.50 1.02 -37.59
CA LEU A 50 3.43 0.47 -36.24
C LEU A 50 3.56 1.56 -35.17
N CYS A 51 4.40 2.58 -35.38
CA CYS A 51 4.48 3.75 -34.49
C CYS A 51 3.17 4.54 -34.46
N CYS A 52 2.51 4.75 -35.61
CA CYS A 52 1.17 5.36 -35.66
C CYS A 52 0.16 4.57 -34.82
N LEU A 53 0.16 3.24 -34.93
CA LEU A 53 -0.69 2.39 -34.11
C LEU A 53 -0.31 2.48 -32.63
N ALA A 54 0.98 2.43 -32.28
CA ALA A 54 1.42 2.55 -30.89
C ALA A 54 0.91 3.86 -30.24
N VAL A 55 1.01 4.98 -30.96
CA VAL A 55 0.47 6.28 -30.51
C VAL A 55 -1.04 6.22 -30.32
N GLU A 56 -1.78 5.55 -31.21
CA GLU A 56 -3.24 5.38 -31.08
C GLU A 56 -3.61 4.59 -29.81
N TYR A 57 -2.92 3.48 -29.53
CA TYR A 57 -3.16 2.68 -28.30
C TYR A 57 -2.84 3.47 -27.03
N VAL A 58 -1.82 4.33 -27.08
CA VAL A 58 -1.35 5.09 -25.92
C VAL A 58 -2.09 6.41 -25.75
N SER A 59 -2.73 6.94 -26.80
CA SER A 59 -3.33 8.28 -26.83
C SER A 59 -4.22 8.59 -25.62
N PHE A 60 -5.07 7.65 -25.22
CA PHE A 60 -5.96 7.79 -24.07
C PHE A 60 -5.31 7.39 -22.75
N SER A 61 -4.51 6.31 -22.75
CA SER A 61 -3.91 5.78 -21.52
C SER A 61 -2.70 6.58 -21.02
N LYS A 62 -2.10 7.42 -21.87
CA LYS A 62 -0.88 8.21 -21.65
C LYS A 62 0.31 7.39 -21.09
N ARG A 63 0.31 6.07 -21.32
CA ARG A 63 1.39 5.17 -20.86
C ARG A 63 2.67 5.44 -21.63
N PHE A 64 3.79 5.49 -20.92
CA PHE A 64 5.06 5.68 -21.58
C PHE A 64 5.51 4.41 -22.32
N LEU A 65 5.77 4.53 -23.62
CA LEU A 65 6.28 3.46 -24.48
C LEU A 65 7.70 3.83 -24.97
N PRO A 66 8.77 3.30 -24.35
CA PRO A 66 10.15 3.68 -24.69
C PRO A 66 10.57 3.22 -26.09
N GLU A 67 10.06 2.08 -26.57
CA GLU A 67 10.39 1.51 -27.88
C GLU A 67 9.95 2.43 -29.03
N LEU A 68 8.84 3.15 -28.86
CA LEU A 68 8.34 4.13 -29.82
C LEU A 68 9.31 5.32 -29.94
N ILE A 69 9.75 5.87 -28.81
CA ILE A 69 10.70 7.00 -28.81
C ILE A 69 12.06 6.56 -29.37
N ASN A 70 12.51 5.36 -29.03
CA ASN A 70 13.74 4.78 -29.57
C ASN A 70 13.65 4.53 -31.08
N PHE A 71 12.50 4.10 -31.57
CA PHE A 71 12.30 3.91 -33.00
C PHE A 71 12.28 5.24 -33.75
N LEU A 72 11.56 6.24 -33.23
CA LEU A 72 11.49 7.59 -33.84
C LEU A 72 12.84 8.31 -33.84
N THR A 73 13.63 8.18 -32.76
CA THR A 73 15.02 8.70 -32.73
C THR A 73 15.89 7.97 -33.75
N GLY A 74 15.74 6.65 -33.86
CA GLY A 74 16.44 5.84 -34.86
C GLY A 74 16.09 6.21 -36.30
N THR A 75 14.81 6.46 -36.60
CA THR A 75 14.39 6.91 -37.94
C THR A 75 14.91 8.31 -38.27
N LEU A 76 14.94 9.23 -37.29
CA LEU A 76 15.59 10.53 -37.50
C LEU A 76 17.09 10.39 -37.72
N HIS A 77 17.76 9.48 -37.00
CA HIS A 77 19.18 9.18 -37.19
C HIS A 77 19.50 8.65 -38.60
N LEU A 78 18.57 7.90 -39.23
CA LEU A 78 18.73 7.43 -40.62
C LEU A 78 18.73 8.54 -41.68
N ALA A 79 18.24 9.74 -41.32
CA ALA A 79 18.19 10.89 -42.22
C ALA A 79 19.38 11.84 -42.07
N VAL A 80 20.26 11.59 -41.08
CA VAL A 80 21.45 12.41 -40.82
C VAL A 80 22.57 12.03 -41.79
N GLN A 81 23.14 13.03 -42.48
CA GLN A 81 24.29 12.89 -43.37
C GLN A 81 25.60 12.74 -42.58
N ASP A 82 25.86 13.61 -41.60
CA ASP A 82 27.11 13.64 -40.83
C ASP A 82 26.98 12.91 -39.49
N LYS A 83 27.62 11.73 -39.38
CA LYS A 83 27.53 10.86 -38.19
C LYS A 83 28.77 10.88 -37.28
N THR A 84 29.68 11.83 -37.50
CA THR A 84 31.01 11.87 -36.86
C THR A 84 30.95 12.17 -35.36
N SER A 85 29.98 12.95 -34.89
CA SER A 85 29.83 13.27 -33.46
C SER A 85 28.35 13.30 -33.02
N LEU A 86 27.75 12.13 -32.81
CA LEU A 86 26.32 11.99 -32.56
C LEU A 86 25.86 12.74 -31.29
N GLY A 87 26.55 12.60 -30.15
CA GLY A 87 26.14 13.25 -28.90
C GLY A 87 24.83 12.70 -28.30
N TYR A 88 24.33 11.58 -28.84
CA TYR A 88 23.21 10.78 -28.35
C TYR A 88 23.51 9.29 -28.59
N ILE A 89 22.79 8.40 -27.90
CA ILE A 89 22.97 6.95 -27.99
C ILE A 89 21.95 6.40 -28.98
N VAL A 90 22.43 5.66 -29.99
CA VAL A 90 21.57 4.91 -30.93
C VAL A 90 21.25 3.56 -30.31
N VAL A 91 19.96 3.23 -30.22
CA VAL A 91 19.47 1.99 -29.61
C VAL A 91 19.08 0.99 -30.72
N PRO A 92 19.30 -0.33 -30.53
CA PRO A 92 18.77 -1.35 -31.44
C PRO A 92 17.26 -1.16 -31.67
N PRO A 93 16.75 -1.36 -32.90
CA PRO A 93 17.35 -2.09 -34.03
C PRO A 93 18.34 -1.30 -34.89
N PHE A 94 18.48 0.01 -34.65
CA PHE A 94 19.34 0.88 -35.44
C PHE A 94 20.80 0.72 -35.00
N ARG A 95 21.71 0.94 -35.95
CA ARG A 95 23.18 0.87 -35.72
C ARG A 95 23.77 2.25 -36.01
N PRO A 96 24.74 2.73 -35.22
CA PRO A 96 25.34 4.06 -35.39
C PRO A 96 26.10 4.20 -36.73
N SER A 97 26.59 3.09 -37.27
CA SER A 97 27.30 3.06 -38.56
C SER A 97 26.98 1.77 -39.31
N GLY A 98 26.74 1.87 -40.61
CA GLY A 98 26.56 0.71 -41.49
C GLY A 98 25.90 1.05 -42.82
N LYS A 99 25.84 0.06 -43.73
CA LYS A 99 25.27 0.21 -45.08
C LYS A 99 23.80 0.66 -45.08
N CYS A 100 23.04 0.28 -44.06
CA CYS A 100 21.63 0.65 -43.90
C CYS A 100 21.44 1.93 -43.08
N SER A 101 22.51 2.65 -42.72
CA SER A 101 22.39 3.84 -41.88
C SER A 101 21.99 5.09 -42.68
N ASP A 102 22.19 5.11 -44.00
CA ASP A 102 21.91 6.28 -44.87
C ASP A 102 20.60 6.13 -45.67
N LEU A 103 19.67 5.29 -45.20
CA LEU A 103 18.46 4.94 -45.97
C LEU A 103 17.56 6.16 -46.24
N LEU A 104 17.48 7.10 -45.30
CA LEU A 104 16.64 8.30 -45.40
C LEU A 104 17.45 9.56 -45.73
N VAL A 105 18.74 9.43 -46.05
CA VAL A 105 19.55 10.56 -46.51
C VAL A 105 19.07 10.98 -47.89
N VAL A 106 18.69 12.26 -48.01
CA VAL A 106 18.32 12.86 -49.30
C VAL A 106 19.56 13.42 -49.97
N SER A 107 19.67 13.17 -51.28
CA SER A 107 20.84 13.55 -52.09
C SER A 107 20.59 14.82 -52.92
N ASP A 108 19.34 15.06 -53.36
CA ASP A 108 19.05 16.09 -54.37
C ASP A 108 18.23 17.26 -53.82
N SER A 109 18.78 18.48 -53.88
CA SER A 109 18.10 19.73 -53.46
C SER A 109 16.88 20.11 -54.32
N GLU A 110 16.78 19.57 -55.54
CA GLU A 110 15.66 19.83 -56.46
C GLU A 110 14.40 19.04 -56.08
N SER A 111 14.56 17.89 -55.44
CA SER A 111 13.46 17.06 -54.93
C SER A 111 12.68 17.76 -53.81
N CYS A 112 13.30 18.70 -53.09
CA CYS A 112 12.64 19.51 -52.05
C CYS A 112 11.54 20.43 -52.58
N LYS A 113 11.69 20.94 -53.81
CA LYS A 113 10.76 21.93 -54.40
C LYS A 113 9.53 21.31 -55.05
N SER A 114 9.64 20.06 -55.48
CA SER A 114 8.58 19.31 -56.16
C SER A 114 7.72 18.48 -55.20
N TRP A 115 8.13 18.37 -53.94
CA TRP A 115 7.44 17.54 -52.96
C TRP A 115 6.19 18.23 -52.40
N SER A 116 5.12 17.45 -52.25
CA SER A 116 3.88 17.84 -51.58
C SER A 116 3.61 16.87 -50.43
N GLN A 117 3.13 17.38 -49.31
CA GLN A 117 2.81 16.57 -48.14
C GLN A 117 1.69 15.59 -48.49
N LYS A 118 2.03 14.30 -48.57
CA LYS A 118 1.10 13.19 -48.77
C LYS A 118 1.12 12.29 -47.55
N SER A 119 0.00 11.65 -47.24
CA SER A 119 -0.05 10.61 -46.21
C SER A 119 0.67 9.35 -46.69
N LEU A 120 1.33 8.64 -45.78
CA LEU A 120 1.92 7.34 -46.08
C LEU A 120 0.81 6.32 -46.43
N PRO A 121 0.77 5.76 -47.64
CA PRO A 121 -0.23 4.76 -47.97
C PRO A 121 0.11 3.43 -47.29
N LEU A 122 -0.91 2.75 -46.76
CA LEU A 122 -0.74 1.44 -46.10
C LEU A 122 -0.18 0.38 -47.07
N SER A 123 -0.44 0.52 -48.38
CA SER A 123 0.11 -0.35 -49.43
C SER A 123 1.65 -0.31 -49.48
N ALA A 124 2.28 0.82 -49.15
CA ALA A 124 3.73 0.96 -49.11
C ALA A 124 4.40 0.14 -47.99
N ALA A 125 3.63 -0.39 -47.03
CA ALA A 125 4.14 -1.31 -46.01
C ALA A 125 4.15 -2.78 -46.48
N GLN A 126 3.44 -3.12 -47.56
CA GLN A 126 3.41 -4.48 -48.12
C GLN A 126 4.23 -4.59 -49.40
N HIS A 127 4.18 -3.56 -50.24
CA HIS A 127 4.89 -3.55 -51.51
C HIS A 127 5.27 -2.12 -51.90
N LEU A 128 6.57 -1.88 -52.00
CA LEU A 128 7.12 -0.58 -52.40
C LEU A 128 7.97 -0.78 -53.66
N GLU A 129 7.39 -0.47 -54.81
CA GLU A 129 8.13 -0.34 -56.07
C GLU A 129 8.40 1.13 -56.35
N LEU A 130 9.65 1.55 -56.14
CA LEU A 130 10.09 2.90 -56.49
C LEU A 130 11.07 2.78 -57.67
N LYS A 131 10.57 3.11 -58.86
CA LYS A 131 11.30 2.97 -60.12
C LYS A 131 12.22 4.17 -60.37
N ASN A 132 11.84 5.37 -59.93
CA ASN A 132 12.63 6.59 -60.11
C ASN A 132 13.32 7.03 -58.81
N ASN A 133 14.46 7.70 -58.94
CA ASN A 133 15.17 8.28 -57.79
C ASN A 133 14.35 9.41 -57.13
N LEU A 134 13.64 10.21 -57.93
CA LEU A 134 12.75 11.26 -57.44
C LEU A 134 11.61 10.71 -56.56
N ASP A 135 11.01 9.59 -56.97
CA ASP A 135 9.97 8.92 -56.18
C ASP A 135 10.52 8.39 -54.85
N LYS A 136 11.78 7.93 -54.83
CA LYS A 136 12.46 7.51 -53.59
C LYS A 136 12.68 8.68 -52.65
N ASP A 137 13.11 9.83 -53.16
CA ASP A 137 13.32 11.02 -52.33
C ASP A 137 12.01 11.60 -51.83
N HIS A 138 10.98 11.66 -52.66
CA HIS A 138 9.62 12.03 -52.21
C HIS A 138 9.12 11.12 -51.10
N HIS A 139 9.33 9.81 -51.25
CA HIS A 139 8.94 8.85 -50.23
C HIS A 139 9.77 9.00 -48.94
N ARG A 140 11.07 9.31 -49.03
CA ARG A 140 11.91 9.63 -47.86
C ARG A 140 11.39 10.86 -47.12
N PHE A 141 11.03 11.93 -47.83
CA PHE A 141 10.42 13.11 -47.22
C PHE A 141 9.09 12.80 -46.55
N THR A 142 8.25 11.97 -47.16
CA THR A 142 7.00 11.53 -46.54
C THR A 142 7.22 10.68 -45.29
N CYS A 143 8.26 9.84 -45.27
CA CYS A 143 8.66 9.12 -44.05
C CYS A 143 9.15 10.08 -42.96
N LEU A 144 9.90 11.12 -43.34
CA LEU A 144 10.38 12.13 -42.40
C LEU A 144 9.24 13.00 -41.86
N SER A 145 8.30 13.40 -42.71
CA SER A 145 7.14 14.20 -42.28
C SER A 145 6.30 13.45 -41.28
N THR A 146 5.98 12.19 -41.57
CA THR A 146 5.22 11.34 -40.64
C THR A 146 6.00 11.06 -39.36
N CYS A 147 7.31 10.86 -39.43
CA CYS A 147 8.16 10.73 -38.24
C CYS A 147 8.11 12.00 -37.36
N LEU A 148 8.26 13.19 -37.96
CA LEU A 148 8.19 14.46 -37.23
C LEU A 148 6.79 14.70 -36.65
N ASP A 149 5.73 14.41 -37.41
CA ASP A 149 4.35 14.46 -36.92
C ASP A 149 4.13 13.54 -35.71
N LEU A 150 4.67 12.32 -35.75
CA LEU A 150 4.61 11.38 -34.63
C LEU A 150 5.41 11.87 -33.42
N VAL A 151 6.60 12.45 -33.65
CA VAL A 151 7.40 13.07 -32.57
C VAL A 151 6.62 14.23 -31.95
N LYS A 152 6.01 15.12 -32.75
CA LYS A 152 5.15 16.20 -32.25
C LYS A 152 4.03 15.65 -31.38
N ARG A 153 3.31 14.61 -31.83
CA ARG A 153 2.26 13.94 -31.04
C ARG A 153 2.81 13.35 -29.74
N CYS A 154 3.96 12.67 -29.78
CA CYS A 154 4.61 12.13 -28.59
C CYS A 154 5.03 13.23 -27.60
N CYS A 155 5.57 14.34 -28.11
CA CYS A 155 5.92 15.50 -27.28
C CYS A 155 4.68 16.05 -26.56
N LEU A 156 3.53 16.15 -27.24
CA LEU A 156 2.26 16.59 -26.65
C LEU A 156 1.70 15.59 -25.61
N LEU A 157 1.78 14.28 -25.90
CA LEU A 157 1.27 13.23 -25.02
C LEU A 157 2.06 13.10 -23.72
N TYR A 158 3.38 13.29 -23.77
CA TYR A 158 4.28 13.04 -22.66
C TYR A 158 4.71 14.31 -21.90
N LYS A 159 4.10 15.48 -22.18
CA LYS A 159 4.42 16.75 -21.48
C LYS A 159 4.32 16.65 -19.95
N ASP A 160 3.38 15.83 -19.47
CA ASP A 160 3.09 15.68 -18.05
C ASP A 160 4.13 14.80 -17.31
N LEU A 161 5.05 14.15 -18.02
CA LEU A 161 6.05 13.26 -17.42
C LEU A 161 7.19 14.05 -16.77
N MET A 162 7.54 13.69 -15.53
CA MET A 162 8.67 14.30 -14.82
C MET A 162 10.03 14.13 -15.53
N SER A 163 10.19 13.05 -16.28
CA SER A 163 11.42 12.71 -17.02
C SER A 163 11.41 13.23 -18.47
N PHE A 164 10.48 14.11 -18.84
CA PHE A 164 10.32 14.60 -20.21
C PHE A 164 11.62 15.19 -20.79
N SER A 165 12.31 16.03 -20.02
CA SER A 165 13.55 16.69 -20.47
C SER A 165 14.62 15.69 -20.90
N HIS A 166 14.81 14.61 -20.13
CA HIS A 166 15.81 13.58 -20.40
C HIS A 166 15.42 12.66 -21.57
N ILE A 167 14.13 12.32 -21.68
CA ILE A 167 13.63 11.44 -22.75
C ILE A 167 13.76 12.11 -24.12
N PHE A 168 13.45 13.41 -24.21
CA PHE A 168 13.47 14.15 -25.48
C PHE A 168 14.79 14.88 -25.74
N GLN A 169 15.76 14.85 -24.81
CA GLN A 169 17.10 15.40 -25.01
C GLN A 169 17.80 14.83 -26.26
N PRO A 170 17.83 13.51 -26.50
CA PRO A 170 18.40 12.94 -27.73
C PRO A 170 17.77 13.51 -29.00
N ILE A 171 16.43 13.60 -29.04
CA ILE A 171 15.69 14.17 -30.18
C ILE A 171 16.05 15.64 -30.38
N ARG A 172 16.13 16.42 -29.30
CA ARG A 172 16.55 17.83 -29.38
C ARG A 172 17.96 17.97 -29.93
N THR A 173 18.91 17.14 -29.48
CA THR A 173 20.28 17.15 -30.00
C THR A 173 20.37 16.75 -31.47
N LEU A 174 19.57 15.76 -31.88
CA LEU A 174 19.41 15.32 -33.26
C LEU A 174 18.91 16.46 -34.16
N LEU A 175 17.80 17.08 -33.78
CA LEU A 175 17.16 18.13 -34.57
C LEU A 175 18.01 19.42 -34.63
N SER A 176 18.70 19.78 -33.54
CA SER A 176 19.49 21.03 -33.49
C SER A 176 20.87 20.92 -34.15
N LYS A 177 21.57 19.80 -33.99
CA LYS A 177 22.97 19.67 -34.44
C LYS A 177 23.12 18.97 -35.79
N HIS A 178 22.25 18.01 -36.08
CA HIS A 178 22.47 17.04 -37.16
C HIS A 178 21.48 17.16 -38.30
N LEU A 179 20.25 17.59 -38.02
CA LEU A 179 19.23 17.83 -39.05
C LEU A 179 19.02 19.34 -39.21
N SER A 180 19.90 19.98 -39.99
CA SER A 180 19.79 21.41 -40.25
C SER A 180 18.55 21.72 -41.09
N ALA A 181 17.83 22.80 -40.77
CA ALA A 181 16.61 23.21 -41.49
C ALA A 181 16.86 23.57 -42.97
N GLN A 182 18.11 23.68 -43.41
CA GLN A 182 18.47 24.08 -44.77
C GLN A 182 18.22 22.98 -45.81
N SER A 183 18.26 21.70 -45.41
CA SER A 183 18.06 20.56 -46.32
C SER A 183 16.61 20.07 -46.42
N LEU A 184 15.69 20.67 -45.65
CA LEU A 184 14.30 20.23 -45.55
C LEU A 184 13.36 21.11 -46.39
N PRO A 185 12.26 20.56 -46.94
CA PRO A 185 11.12 21.32 -47.46
C PRO A 185 10.48 22.23 -46.39
N ASP A 186 9.90 23.35 -46.81
CA ASP A 186 9.29 24.36 -45.92
C ASP A 186 8.29 23.82 -44.86
N PRO A 187 7.31 22.94 -45.19
CA PRO A 187 6.42 22.38 -44.17
C PRO A 187 7.15 21.53 -43.11
N LEU A 188 8.28 20.92 -43.47
CA LEU A 188 9.10 20.15 -42.53
C LEU A 188 9.93 21.05 -41.62
N LYS A 189 10.30 22.25 -42.10
CA LYS A 189 10.96 23.27 -41.27
C LYS A 189 10.02 23.78 -40.20
N GLU A 190 8.75 24.03 -40.54
CA GLU A 190 7.73 24.46 -39.56
C GLU A 190 7.56 23.42 -38.45
N LEU A 191 7.34 22.15 -38.81
CA LEU A 191 7.22 21.04 -37.85
C LEU A 191 8.49 20.90 -36.98
N HIS A 192 9.67 21.05 -37.59
CA HIS A 192 10.94 21.02 -36.88
C HIS A 192 11.04 22.14 -35.83
N SER A 193 10.70 23.39 -36.20
CA SER A 193 10.71 24.52 -35.28
C SER A 193 9.71 24.34 -34.13
N GLU A 194 8.49 23.91 -34.43
CA GLU A 194 7.46 23.68 -33.42
C GLU A 194 7.89 22.62 -32.38
N ILE A 195 8.54 21.54 -32.83
CA ILE A 195 9.04 20.49 -31.93
C ILE A 195 10.13 21.05 -31.00
N LEU A 196 11.06 21.85 -31.53
CA LEU A 196 12.11 22.47 -30.74
C LEU A 196 11.55 23.47 -29.72
N GLU A 197 10.53 24.24 -30.08
CA GLU A 197 9.81 25.13 -29.17
C GLU A 197 9.09 24.35 -28.06
N ILE A 198 8.40 23.25 -28.40
CA ILE A 198 7.73 22.41 -27.40
C ILE A 198 8.74 21.82 -26.41
N ILE A 199 9.90 21.33 -26.89
CA ILE A 199 10.89 20.70 -26.01
C ILE A 199 11.61 21.74 -25.14
N SER A 200 11.86 22.94 -25.67
CA SER A 200 12.52 24.03 -24.93
C SER A 200 11.60 24.74 -23.95
N GLY A 201 10.29 24.79 -24.25
CA GLY A 201 9.28 25.46 -23.44
C GLY A 201 8.89 24.70 -22.16
N VAL A 202 9.27 23.43 -22.00
CA VAL A 202 9.00 22.67 -20.77
C VAL A 202 10.10 22.97 -19.74
N PRO A 203 9.80 23.70 -18.65
CA PRO A 203 10.78 23.99 -17.62
C PRO A 203 11.22 22.71 -16.91
N ALA A 204 12.53 22.58 -16.72
CA ALA A 204 13.16 21.50 -15.98
C ALA A 204 12.92 21.65 -14.46
N ALA A 205 11.66 21.55 -14.02
CA ALA A 205 11.28 21.57 -12.62
C ALA A 205 11.61 20.21 -11.98
N HIS A 206 12.89 19.98 -11.69
CA HIS A 206 13.34 18.75 -11.03
C HIS A 206 13.14 18.87 -9.52
N SER A 207 11.99 18.41 -9.02
CA SER A 207 11.87 18.10 -7.60
C SER A 207 12.63 16.81 -7.28
N ARG A 208 13.29 16.76 -6.13
CA ARG A 208 13.97 15.55 -5.67
C ARG A 208 12.93 14.44 -5.47
N LEU A 209 13.20 13.24 -6.00
CA LEU A 209 12.32 12.10 -5.80
C LEU A 209 12.29 11.75 -4.30
N VAL A 210 11.09 11.80 -3.71
CA VAL A 210 10.85 11.41 -2.32
C VAL A 210 9.95 10.19 -2.34
N LEU A 211 10.42 9.08 -1.77
CA LEU A 211 9.57 7.90 -1.58
C LEU A 211 8.42 8.25 -0.66
N GLU A 212 7.19 7.87 -1.05
CA GLU A 212 6.01 8.11 -0.23
C GLU A 212 6.19 7.50 1.16
N LYS A 213 6.13 8.33 2.19
CA LYS A 213 6.16 7.87 3.58
C LYS A 213 4.86 7.13 3.86
N ARG A 214 4.97 5.86 4.29
CA ARG A 214 3.79 5.09 4.72
C ARG A 214 3.14 5.78 5.91
N LYS A 215 1.82 5.88 5.90
CA LYS A 215 1.06 6.37 7.06
C LYS A 215 1.30 5.41 8.24
N PRO A 216 1.54 5.92 9.46
CA PRO A 216 1.74 5.08 10.63
C PRO A 216 0.48 4.24 10.90
N ILE A 217 0.67 2.97 11.26
CA ILE A 217 -0.42 2.04 11.55
C ILE A 217 -1.13 2.54 12.82
N PRO A 218 -2.47 2.72 12.82
CA PRO A 218 -3.19 3.15 14.01
C PRO A 218 -3.11 2.09 15.12
N LEU A 219 -3.18 2.54 16.38
CA LEU A 219 -3.21 1.64 17.52
C LEU A 219 -4.43 0.72 17.43
N LYS A 220 -4.25 -0.55 17.81
CA LYS A 220 -5.33 -1.54 17.83
C LYS A 220 -6.34 -1.14 18.91
N LEU A 221 -7.58 -0.86 18.50
CA LEU A 221 -8.69 -0.62 19.41
C LEU A 221 -9.25 -1.96 19.89
N LEU A 222 -9.39 -2.13 21.21
CA LEU A 222 -10.04 -3.29 21.82
C LEU A 222 -11.47 -2.90 22.23
N THR A 223 -12.44 -3.74 21.92
CA THR A 223 -13.82 -3.52 22.36
C THR A 223 -13.94 -3.85 23.86
N PRO A 224 -14.44 -2.91 24.68
CA PRO A 224 -14.65 -3.19 26.10
C PRO A 224 -15.80 -4.19 26.26
N LYS A 225 -15.64 -5.13 27.21
CA LYS A 225 -16.71 -6.06 27.57
C LYS A 225 -17.70 -5.36 28.50
N ILE A 226 -18.70 -4.72 27.93
CA ILE A 226 -19.80 -4.07 28.67
C ILE A 226 -20.82 -5.14 29.08
N VAL A 227 -21.22 -5.16 30.36
CA VAL A 227 -22.25 -6.06 30.88
C VAL A 227 -23.38 -5.20 31.44
N GLU A 228 -24.58 -5.32 30.88
CA GLU A 228 -25.77 -4.60 31.36
C GLU A 228 -26.18 -5.12 32.76
N ILE A 229 -26.13 -4.23 33.76
CA ILE A 229 -26.47 -4.54 35.15
C ILE A 229 -27.98 -4.29 35.35
N LEU A 230 -28.78 -5.36 35.39
CA LEU A 230 -30.22 -5.27 35.66
C LEU A 230 -30.56 -5.43 37.15
N ASP A 231 -29.75 -6.18 37.91
CA ASP A 231 -29.97 -6.46 39.34
C ASP A 231 -28.69 -6.19 40.15
N TYR A 232 -28.75 -5.25 41.09
CA TYR A 232 -27.66 -5.02 42.05
C TYR A 232 -27.57 -6.17 43.07
N GLY A 233 -26.36 -6.71 43.29
CA GLY A 233 -26.09 -7.69 44.36
C GLY A 233 -26.08 -9.17 43.95
N LYS A 234 -26.48 -9.53 42.73
CA LYS A 234 -26.30 -10.90 42.21
C LYS A 234 -24.91 -11.05 41.58
N LYS A 235 -24.07 -11.95 42.12
CA LYS A 235 -22.82 -12.35 41.46
C LYS A 235 -23.13 -13.04 40.12
N ARG A 236 -22.69 -12.47 39.01
CA ARG A 236 -22.78 -13.06 37.65
C ARG A 236 -21.44 -13.66 37.24
N GLY A 237 -21.45 -14.57 36.26
CA GLY A 237 -20.25 -15.14 35.64
C GLY A 237 -19.77 -16.48 36.18
N SER A 238 -20.53 -17.10 37.08
CA SER A 238 -20.21 -18.42 37.63
C SER A 238 -21.20 -19.48 37.14
N ASN A 239 -20.66 -20.67 36.83
CA ASN A 239 -21.44 -21.82 36.40
C ASN A 239 -22.49 -22.17 37.47
N ARG A 240 -23.59 -22.82 37.05
CA ARG A 240 -24.69 -23.17 37.96
C ARG A 240 -24.18 -23.97 39.17
N GLU A 241 -23.31 -24.94 38.91
CA GLU A 241 -22.70 -25.80 39.93
C GLU A 241 -21.86 -25.03 40.95
N GLU A 242 -21.06 -24.07 40.48
CA GLU A 242 -20.23 -23.23 41.34
C GLU A 242 -21.08 -22.32 42.23
N ARG A 243 -22.17 -21.73 41.68
CA ARG A 243 -23.13 -20.95 42.48
C ARG A 243 -23.81 -21.79 43.55
N GLU A 244 -24.20 -23.02 43.22
CA GLU A 244 -24.78 -23.94 44.19
C GLU A 244 -23.76 -24.32 45.28
N ARG A 245 -22.50 -24.58 44.91
CA ARG A 245 -21.41 -24.84 45.85
C ARG A 245 -21.15 -23.65 46.80
N GLU A 246 -21.12 -22.42 46.29
CA GLU A 246 -20.98 -21.22 47.12
C GLU A 246 -22.16 -21.06 48.08
N ARG A 247 -23.39 -21.28 47.60
CA ARG A 247 -24.61 -21.21 48.42
C ARG A 247 -24.57 -22.23 49.55
N LEU A 248 -24.17 -23.47 49.27
CA LEU A 248 -24.04 -24.53 50.26
C LEU A 248 -22.95 -24.21 51.29
N LYS A 249 -21.77 -23.73 50.85
CA LYS A 249 -20.70 -23.28 51.76
C LYS A 249 -21.16 -22.15 52.68
N HIS A 250 -21.90 -21.18 52.16
CA HIS A 250 -22.43 -20.09 52.97
C HIS A 250 -23.44 -20.59 54.02
N LYS A 251 -24.38 -21.46 53.62
CA LYS A 251 -25.32 -22.10 54.54
C LYS A 251 -24.58 -22.85 55.65
N TYR A 252 -23.65 -23.73 55.28
CA TYR A 252 -22.84 -24.48 56.25
C TYR A 252 -22.14 -23.57 57.25
N LYS A 253 -21.46 -22.50 56.79
CA LYS A 253 -20.79 -21.55 57.69
C LYS A 253 -21.77 -20.81 58.61
N LYS A 254 -22.96 -20.48 58.13
CA LYS A 254 -24.00 -19.79 58.92
C LYS A 254 -24.52 -20.70 60.03
N GLU A 255 -24.89 -21.94 59.68
CA GLU A 255 -25.38 -22.94 60.63
C GLU A 255 -24.30 -23.31 61.66
N PHE A 256 -23.07 -23.57 61.22
CA PHE A 256 -21.95 -23.88 62.10
C PHE A 256 -21.67 -22.77 63.12
N LYS A 257 -21.66 -21.50 62.67
CA LYS A 257 -21.53 -20.34 63.57
C LYS A 257 -22.73 -20.17 64.49
N GLY A 258 -23.92 -20.59 64.07
CA GLY A 258 -25.13 -20.61 64.91
C GLY A 258 -24.97 -21.62 66.05
N ALA A 259 -24.73 -22.88 65.70
CA ALA A 259 -24.56 -23.97 66.65
C ALA A 259 -23.46 -23.70 67.68
N LEU A 260 -22.30 -23.21 67.23
CA LEU A 260 -21.20 -22.88 68.13
C LEU A 260 -21.56 -21.73 69.10
N ARG A 261 -22.39 -20.78 68.68
CA ARG A 261 -22.86 -19.70 69.55
C ARG A 261 -23.81 -20.21 70.63
N GLU A 262 -24.68 -21.16 70.33
CA GLU A 262 -25.57 -21.79 71.32
C GLU A 262 -24.76 -22.64 72.32
N ILE A 263 -23.82 -23.48 71.86
CA ILE A 263 -22.94 -24.26 72.76
C ILE A 263 -22.18 -23.33 73.73
N ARG A 264 -21.72 -22.17 73.26
CA ARG A 264 -21.05 -21.18 74.11
C ARG A 264 -21.99 -20.51 75.12
N LYS A 265 -23.28 -20.37 74.82
CA LYS A 265 -24.27 -19.87 75.79
C LYS A 265 -24.58 -20.94 76.83
N ASP A 266 -24.76 -22.19 76.41
CA ASP A 266 -25.07 -23.32 77.30
C ASP A 266 -23.92 -23.58 78.29
N THR A 267 -22.69 -23.57 77.80
CA THR A 267 -21.50 -23.71 78.66
C THR A 267 -21.39 -22.59 79.69
N ARG A 268 -21.73 -21.34 79.33
CA ARG A 268 -21.78 -20.22 80.27
C ARG A 268 -22.91 -20.38 81.28
N PHE A 269 -24.07 -20.86 80.85
CA PHE A 269 -25.21 -21.13 81.72
C PHE A 269 -24.86 -22.20 82.76
N LEU A 270 -24.36 -23.36 82.32
CA LEU A 270 -23.94 -24.45 83.21
C LEU A 270 -22.82 -24.03 84.16
N ALA A 271 -21.87 -23.23 83.71
CA ALA A 271 -20.81 -22.71 84.58
C ALA A 271 -21.37 -21.82 85.70
N ARG A 272 -22.36 -20.97 85.39
CA ARG A 272 -23.03 -20.12 86.38
C ARG A 272 -23.84 -20.94 87.37
N GLU A 273 -24.59 -21.94 86.90
CA GLU A 273 -25.38 -22.83 87.74
C GLU A 273 -24.51 -23.63 88.71
N LYS A 274 -23.43 -24.26 88.22
CA LYS A 274 -22.45 -24.96 89.07
C LYS A 274 -21.80 -24.04 90.10
N LEU A 275 -21.51 -22.79 89.74
CA LEU A 275 -20.93 -21.83 90.68
C LEU A 275 -21.92 -21.50 91.79
N ASN A 276 -23.19 -21.24 91.45
CA ASN A 276 -24.25 -21.01 92.44
C ASN A 276 -24.39 -22.21 93.39
N GLU A 277 -24.44 -23.44 92.87
CA GLU A 277 -24.49 -24.66 93.69
C GLU A 277 -23.29 -24.80 94.65
N VAL A 278 -22.09 -24.41 94.22
CA VAL A 278 -20.89 -24.40 95.09
C VAL A 278 -21.03 -23.33 96.17
N MET A 279 -21.45 -22.12 95.80
CA MET A 279 -21.64 -21.01 96.75
C MET A 279 -22.69 -21.35 97.81
N ASP A 280 -23.81 -21.96 97.41
CA ASP A 280 -24.87 -22.35 98.33
C ASP A 280 -24.38 -23.41 99.32
N ARG A 281 -23.72 -24.47 98.82
CA ARG A 281 -23.09 -25.51 99.66
C ARG A 281 -22.05 -24.93 100.63
N ASP A 282 -21.20 -24.02 100.18
CA ASP A 282 -20.22 -23.36 101.04
C ASP A 282 -20.88 -22.44 102.08
N SER A 283 -21.97 -21.77 101.71
CA SER A 283 -22.73 -20.91 102.63
C SER A 283 -23.38 -21.75 103.74
N GLU A 284 -23.97 -22.90 103.39
CA GLU A 284 -24.54 -23.86 104.34
C GLU A 284 -23.47 -24.43 105.26
N ARG A 285 -22.33 -24.85 104.70
CA ARG A 285 -21.19 -25.33 105.50
C ARG A 285 -20.70 -24.26 106.47
N LYS A 286 -20.53 -23.01 106.02
CA LYS A 286 -20.11 -21.89 106.87
C LYS A 286 -21.13 -21.55 107.95
N LYS A 287 -22.44 -21.68 107.69
CA LYS A 287 -23.48 -21.53 108.71
C LYS A 287 -23.37 -22.63 109.78
N LYS A 288 -23.32 -23.90 109.36
CA LYS A 288 -23.14 -25.04 110.28
C LYS A 288 -21.87 -24.92 111.12
N VAL A 289 -20.75 -24.53 110.51
CA VAL A 289 -19.49 -24.31 111.23
C VAL A 289 -19.61 -23.17 112.25
N ARG A 290 -20.28 -22.06 111.91
CA ARG A 290 -20.53 -20.96 112.86
C ARG A 290 -21.43 -21.38 114.02
N GLU A 291 -22.46 -22.17 113.76
CA GLU A 291 -23.32 -22.74 114.80
C GLU A 291 -22.52 -23.63 115.76
N LEU A 292 -21.65 -24.49 115.24
CA LEU A 292 -20.75 -25.34 116.03
C LEU A 292 -19.73 -24.51 116.85
N PHE A 293 -19.11 -23.49 116.27
CA PHE A 293 -18.22 -22.61 117.03
C PHE A 293 -18.97 -21.78 118.07
N GLY A 294 -20.19 -21.35 117.77
CA GLY A 294 -21.07 -20.67 118.70
C GLY A 294 -21.43 -21.56 119.90
N SER A 295 -21.76 -22.83 119.66
CA SER A 295 -22.06 -23.79 120.73
C SER A 295 -20.83 -24.13 121.59
N LEU A 296 -19.64 -24.22 120.99
CA LEU A 296 -18.38 -24.37 121.72
C LEU A 296 -18.08 -23.14 122.59
N ALA A 297 -18.33 -21.93 122.08
CA ALA A 297 -18.11 -20.69 122.83
C ALA A 297 -19.07 -20.55 124.03
N THR A 298 -20.34 -20.96 123.90
CA THR A 298 -21.26 -21.01 125.05
C THR A 298 -20.80 -22.04 126.09
N GLN A 299 -20.35 -23.24 125.67
CA GLN A 299 -19.78 -24.22 126.60
C GLN A 299 -18.56 -23.67 127.36
N GLU A 300 -17.67 -22.95 126.68
CA GLU A 300 -16.51 -22.30 127.34
C GLU A 300 -16.97 -21.21 128.33
N GLY A 301 -18.00 -20.44 127.97
CA GLY A 301 -18.61 -19.44 128.84
C GLY A 301 -19.22 -20.06 130.11
N GLU A 302 -19.98 -21.13 129.96
CA GLU A 302 -20.55 -21.92 131.07
C GLU A 302 -19.44 -22.49 131.96
N TRP A 303 -18.37 -23.03 131.37
CA TRP A 303 -17.21 -23.54 132.12
C TRP A 303 -16.51 -22.44 132.92
N LYS A 304 -16.30 -21.26 132.34
CA LYS A 304 -15.73 -20.09 133.05
C LYS A 304 -16.66 -19.62 134.17
N ALA A 305 -17.97 -19.63 133.96
CA ALA A 305 -18.96 -19.28 134.99
C ALA A 305 -18.94 -20.28 136.16
N LEU A 306 -18.87 -21.59 135.87
CA LEU A 306 -18.67 -22.64 136.89
C LEU A 306 -17.36 -22.44 137.66
N LYS A 307 -16.26 -22.12 136.97
CA LYS A 307 -14.97 -21.84 137.61
C LYS A 307 -15.02 -20.64 138.56
N ARG A 308 -15.73 -19.56 138.16
CA ARG A 308 -15.94 -18.38 139.02
C ARG A 308 -16.79 -18.70 140.25
N ARG A 309 -17.83 -19.54 140.12
CA ARG A 309 -18.64 -19.99 141.26
C ARG A 309 -17.85 -20.85 142.24
N LYS A 310 -16.91 -21.66 141.75
CA LYS A 310 -16.06 -22.52 142.59
C LYS A 310 -14.99 -21.76 143.40
N ASN A 311 -14.64 -20.55 142.97
CA ASN A 311 -13.64 -19.69 143.62
C ASN A 311 -14.26 -18.66 144.59
N LYS A 312 -15.58 -18.69 144.80
CA LYS A 312 -16.30 -17.97 145.86
C LYS A 312 -16.67 -18.96 146.96
#